data_AF-A0A7J4PWF3-F1
#
_entry.id   AF-A0A7J4PWF3-F1
#
_cell.length_a   1.000
_cell.length_b   1.000
_cell.length_c   1.000
_cell.angle_alpha   90.00
_cell.angle_beta   90.00
_cell.angle_gamma   90.00
#
_symmetry.space_group_name_H-M   'P 1'
#
loop_
_entity.id
_entity.type
_entity.pdbx_description
1 polymer ?
#
loop_
_entity_poly.entity_id
_entity_poly.type
_entity_poly.pdbx_seq_one_letter_code
_entity_poly.pdbx_strand_id
1 'polypeptide(L)' 'MVNELNESMDGKEVALAGWVHEVRETSKITFLLLRDSTGIVQIIGKDGETDKKVMKAMAIPKESVVKIVGTVK' A
#
# COMPACT_ATOMS: atom_id res chain seq x y z
N MET A 1 3.61 -5.83 11.82
CA MET A 1 2.15 -5.83 11.62
C MET A 1 1.70 -4.43 11.26
N VAL A 2 0.53 -4.27 10.66
CA VAL A 2 0.07 -2.94 10.21
C VAL A 2 -0.13 -1.98 11.39
N ASN A 3 -0.58 -2.48 12.54
CA ASN A 3 -0.75 -1.68 13.77
C ASN A 3 0.56 -1.23 14.45
N GLU A 4 1.72 -1.71 14.02
CA GLU A 4 3.02 -1.32 14.60
C GLU A 4 3.58 -0.05 13.96
N LEU A 5 2.99 0.39 12.83
CA LEU A 5 3.41 1.61 12.14
C LEU A 5 3.09 2.84 13.01
N ASN A 6 4.11 3.66 13.23
CA ASN A 6 4.03 4.86 14.04
C ASN A 6 5.01 5.94 13.53
N GLU A 7 4.93 7.15 14.10
CA GLU A 7 5.70 8.32 13.66
C GLU A 7 7.23 8.11 13.69
N SER A 8 7.75 7.27 14.60
CA SER A 8 9.20 6.99 14.65
C SER A 8 9.73 6.18 13.46
N MET A 9 8.82 5.73 12.59
CA MET A 9 9.11 4.98 11.38
C MET A 9 9.06 5.84 10.11
N ASP A 10 8.74 7.14 10.22
CA ASP A 10 8.74 8.06 9.08
C ASP A 10 10.06 7.97 8.27
N GLY A 11 9.93 7.89 6.95
CA GLY A 11 11.04 7.73 6.02
C GLY A 11 11.68 6.35 5.98
N LYS A 12 11.28 5.39 6.83
CA LYS A 12 11.82 4.02 6.80
C LYS A 12 11.11 3.16 5.76
N GLU A 13 11.89 2.29 5.12
CA GLU A 13 11.35 1.23 4.26
C GLU A 13 10.79 0.10 5.13
N VAL A 14 9.57 -0.32 4.82
CA VAL A 14 8.88 -1.43 5.49
C VAL A 14 8.29 -2.39 4.47
N ALA A 15 8.14 -3.65 4.88
CA ALA A 15 7.45 -4.66 4.11
C ALA A 15 6.17 -5.09 4.84
N LEU A 16 5.04 -4.99 4.18
CA LEU A 16 3.73 -5.36 4.71
C LEU A 16 3.12 -6.47 3.85
N ALA A 17 2.36 -7.36 4.47
CA ALA A 17 1.64 -8.42 3.78
C ALA A 17 0.21 -8.49 4.32
N GLY A 18 -0.74 -8.76 3.44
CA GLY A 18 -2.15 -8.80 3.80
C GLY A 18 -3.06 -8.99 2.60
N TRP A 19 -4.34 -8.66 2.80
CA TRP A 19 -5.39 -8.76 1.81
C TRP A 19 -5.78 -7.38 1.29
N VAL A 20 -5.98 -7.27 -0.02
CA VAL A 20 -6.50 -6.05 -0.64
C VAL A 20 -7.94 -5.83 -0.17
N HIS A 21 -8.18 -4.78 0.61
CA HIS A 21 -9.52 -4.44 1.08
C HIS A 21 -10.28 -3.61 0.04
N GLU A 22 -9.62 -2.59 -0.51
CA GLU A 22 -10.18 -1.69 -1.50
C GLU A 22 -9.06 -1.08 -2.36
N VAL A 23 -9.36 -0.83 -3.63
CA VAL A 23 -8.49 -0.08 -4.54
C VAL A 23 -9.29 1.04 -5.16
N ARG A 24 -8.69 2.24 -5.20
CA ARG A 24 -9.25 3.41 -5.90
C ARG A 24 -8.18 4.00 -6.80
N GLU A 25 -8.50 4.12 -8.08
CA GLU A 25 -7.58 4.65 -9.09
C GLU A 25 -8.08 5.99 -9.62
N THR A 26 -7.13 6.91 -9.76
CA THR A 26 -7.29 8.17 -10.48
C THR A 26 -6.18 8.29 -11.52
N SER A 27 -6.25 9.30 -12.39
CA SER A 27 -5.27 9.45 -13.48
C SER A 27 -3.80 9.60 -13.01
N LYS A 28 -3.54 9.99 -11.76
CA LYS A 28 -2.19 10.27 -11.24
C LYS A 28 -1.86 9.58 -9.92
N ILE A 29 -2.86 9.03 -9.22
CA ILE A 29 -2.68 8.43 -7.90
C ILE A 29 -3.55 7.18 -7.79
N THR A 30 -2.97 6.11 -7.26
CA THR A 30 -3.67 4.89 -6.88
C THR A 30 -3.61 4.72 -5.37
N PHE A 31 -4.76 4.49 -4.75
CA PHE A 31 -4.89 4.18 -3.33
C PHE A 31 -5.26 2.70 -3.18
N LEU A 32 -4.54 1.99 -2.33
CA LEU A 32 -4.83 0.60 -1.98
C LEU A 32 -4.94 0.51 -0.46
N LEU A 33 -6.10 0.09 0.03
CA LEU A 33 -6.28 -0.27 1.43
C LEU A 33 -5.85 -1.71 1.63
N LEU A 34 -4.79 -1.93 2.40
CA LEU A 34 -4.28 -3.25 2.75
C LEU A 34 -4.76 -3.60 4.16
N ARG A 35 -5.42 -4.74 4.31
CA ARG A 35 -5.88 -5.26 5.60
C ARG A 35 -4.99 -6.42 6.03
N ASP A 36 -4.56 -6.44 7.27
CA ASP A 36 -4.02 -7.63 7.94
C ASP A 36 -4.89 -8.00 9.15
N SER A 37 -4.44 -8.94 9.97
CA SER A 37 -5.18 -9.36 11.18
C SER A 37 -5.23 -8.28 12.28
N THR A 38 -4.46 -7.19 12.14
CA THR A 38 -4.32 -6.13 13.15
C THR A 38 -4.99 -4.82 12.77
N GLY A 39 -5.25 -4.59 11.49
CA GLY A 39 -5.89 -3.37 11.03
C GLY A 39 -5.84 -3.16 9.52
N ILE A 40 -6.02 -1.91 9.12
CA ILE A 40 -5.99 -1.47 7.72
C ILE A 40 -4.99 -0.32 7.60
N VAL A 41 -4.18 -0.34 6.53
CA VAL A 41 -3.30 0.78 6.13
C VAL A 41 -3.54 1.18 4.70
N GLN A 42 -3.31 2.45 4.42
CA GLN A 42 -3.38 2.99 3.08
C GLN A 42 -2.00 2.99 2.42
N ILE A 43 -1.90 2.32 1.28
CA ILE A 43 -0.76 2.38 0.37
C ILE A 43 -1.09 3.37 -0.74
N ILE A 44 -0.17 4.28 -1.04
CA ILE A 44 -0.35 5.33 -2.04
C ILE A 44 0.73 5.17 -3.12
N GLY A 45 0.31 4.90 -4.35
CA GLY A 45 1.17 5.02 -5.53
C GLY A 45 0.91 6.35 -6.22
N LYS A 46 1.93 7.20 -6.37
CA LYS A 46 1.81 8.50 -7.04
C LYS A 46 2.67 8.54 -8.30
N ASP A 47 2.12 9.07 -9.39
CA ASP A 47 2.85 9.27 -10.63
C ASP A 47 4.03 10.23 -10.38
N GLY A 48 5.23 9.81 -10.78
CA GLY A 48 6.50 10.51 -10.52
C GLY A 48 7.23 10.10 -9.24
N GLU A 49 6.56 9.53 -8.24
CA GLU A 49 7.19 8.97 -7.02
C GLU A 49 7.25 7.42 -7.07
N THR A 50 6.35 6.78 -7.82
CA THR A 50 6.23 5.32 -7.92
C THR A 50 6.42 4.86 -9.36
N ASP A 51 7.09 3.72 -9.56
CA ASP A 51 7.27 3.13 -10.90
C ASP A 51 5.91 2.81 -11.55
N LYS A 52 5.77 3.13 -12.85
CA LYS A 52 4.52 2.92 -13.59
C LYS A 52 4.05 1.47 -13.63
N LYS A 53 4.97 0.50 -13.61
CA LYS A 53 4.64 -0.93 -13.52
C LYS A 53 4.07 -1.27 -12.15
N VAL A 54 4.62 -0.70 -11.08
CA VAL A 54 4.10 -0.88 -9.72
C VAL A 54 2.72 -0.26 -9.60
N MET A 55 2.50 0.95 -10.12
CA MET A 55 1.17 1.58 -10.13
C MET A 55 0.13 0.70 -10.84
N LYS A 56 0.45 0.16 -12.02
CA LYS A 56 -0.43 -0.78 -12.72
C LYS A 56 -0.67 -2.07 -11.93
N ALA A 57 0.34 -2.54 -11.21
CA ALA A 57 0.23 -3.72 -10.37
C ALA A 57 -0.53 -3.46 -9.06
N MET A 58 -0.92 -2.22 -8.73
CA MET A 58 -1.80 -1.95 -7.57
C MET A 58 -3.28 -2.18 -7.89
N ALA A 59 -3.65 -2.24 -9.18
CA ALA A 59 -5.01 -2.54 -9.64
C ALA A 59 -5.36 -4.04 -9.51
N ILE A 60 -5.42 -4.51 -8.26
CA ILE A 60 -5.62 -5.93 -7.93
C ILE A 60 -7.05 -6.14 -7.38
N PRO A 61 -7.70 -7.29 -7.66
CA PRO A 61 -9.01 -7.60 -7.08
C PRO A 61 -9.01 -7.60 -5.55
N LYS A 62 -10.16 -7.28 -4.96
CA LYS A 62 -10.40 -7.39 -3.52
C LYS A 62 -10.10 -8.81 -3.01
N GLU A 63 -9.65 -8.90 -1.76
CA GLU A 63 -9.26 -10.12 -1.05
C GLU A 63 -8.04 -10.84 -1.64
N SER A 64 -7.33 -10.23 -2.59
CA SER A 64 -6.06 -10.76 -3.08
C SER A 64 -4.98 -10.66 -2.01
N VAL A 65 -4.18 -11.72 -1.87
CA VAL A 65 -3.03 -11.75 -0.96
C VAL A 65 -1.83 -11.08 -1.64
N VAL A 66 -1.31 -10.04 -1.01
CA VAL A 66 -0.19 -9.24 -1.55
C VAL A 66 0.86 -8.98 -0.49
N LYS A 67 2.10 -8.82 -0.96
CA LYS A 67 3.22 -8.27 -0.18
C LYS A 67 3.65 -6.96 -0.84
N ILE A 68 3.76 -5.91 -0.05
CA ILE A 68 4.08 -4.55 -0.50
C ILE A 68 5.32 -4.09 0.25
N VAL A 69 6.27 -3.49 -0.47
CA VAL A 69 7.45 -2.82 0.10
C VAL A 69 7.33 -1.34 -0.24
N GLY A 70 7.52 -0.47 0.75
CA GLY A 70 7.42 0.96 0.54
C GLY A 70 7.91 1.76 1.75
N THR A 71 7.96 3.08 1.58
CA THR A 71 8.41 4.01 2.61
C THR A 71 7.22 4.52 3.43
N VAL A 72 7.35 4.53 4.76
CA VAL A 72 6.37 5.13 5.67
C VAL A 72 6.44 6.66 5.54
N LYS A 73 5.27 7.30 5.49
CA LYS A 73 5.08 8.75 5.35
C LYS A 73 3.80 9.19 6.04
#